data_AF-A0A0M8QM93-F1
#
_entry.id   AF-A0A0M8QM93-F1
#
_cell.length_a   1.000
_cell.length_b   1.000
_cell.length_c   1.000
_cell.angle_alpha   90.00
_cell.angle_beta   90.00
_cell.angle_gamma   90.00
#
_symmetry.space_group_name_H-M   'P 1'
#
loop_
_entity.id
_entity.type
_entity.pdbx_description
1 polymer ?
#
loop_
_entity_poly.entity_id
_entity_poly.type
_entity_poly.pdbx_seq_one_letter_code
_entity_poly.pdbx_strand_id
1 'polypeptide(L)'
;MLDAAAAVFVTSGVDAPVRDIAAAAGVGVGTIYRHFPTRADLIIAVYRHQVDACAEAGPALLAGGATPHAALGEWVALFVDFLVTKHGLAAVLHSDEAGFDALHAYFLDRLVPVCGQLLEAARAAGEIRSDIDAYALMRGIGNLCIGAESDPRYDARRLVELLIAGLRSPRHPLTGR
;
A
#
# COMPACT_ATOMS: atom_id res chain seq x y z
N MET A 1 12.09 14.74 0.31
CA MET A 1 10.94 15.66 0.14
C MET A 1 9.64 14.89 0.09
N LEU A 2 9.48 13.91 -0.82
CA LEU A 2 8.26 13.11 -0.93
C LEU A 2 8.00 12.24 0.31
N ASP A 3 9.03 11.66 0.94
CA ASP A 3 8.85 10.93 2.21
C ASP A 3 8.33 11.83 3.34
N ALA A 4 8.87 13.04 3.44
CA ALA A 4 8.40 14.03 4.42
C ALA A 4 6.95 14.47 4.14
N ALA A 5 6.61 14.68 2.87
CA ALA A 5 5.24 15.00 2.48
C ALA A 5 4.27 13.84 2.78
N ALA A 6 4.67 12.60 2.48
CA ALA A 6 3.91 11.40 2.82
C ALA A 6 3.68 11.30 4.34
N ALA A 7 4.73 11.46 5.15
CA ALA A 7 4.62 11.42 6.61
C ALA A 7 3.69 12.53 7.17
N VAL A 8 3.75 13.74 6.61
CA VAL A 8 2.84 14.82 6.99
C VAL A 8 1.40 14.50 6.59
N PHE A 9 1.17 13.91 5.42
CA PHE A 9 -0.19 13.50 5.01
C PHE A 9 -0.77 12.38 5.88
N VAL A 10 0.06 11.44 6.35
CA VAL A 10 -0.37 10.39 7.30
C VAL A 10 -0.86 11.01 8.61
N THR A 11 -0.14 12.01 9.12
CA THR A 11 -0.39 12.55 10.46
C THR A 11 -1.45 13.65 10.49
N SER A 12 -1.47 14.48 9.44
CA SER A 12 -2.23 15.74 9.41
C SER A 12 -3.26 15.77 8.27
N GLY A 13 -3.42 14.65 7.58
CA GLY A 13 -4.28 14.52 6.42
C GLY A 13 -3.69 15.15 5.16
N VAL A 14 -4.29 14.82 4.00
CA VAL A 14 -3.87 15.38 2.71
C VAL A 14 -4.03 16.89 2.63
N ASP A 15 -4.83 17.51 3.51
CA ASP A 15 -5.08 18.96 3.63
C ASP A 15 -4.04 19.73 4.43
N ALA A 16 -2.99 19.05 4.90
CA ALA A 16 -1.89 19.65 5.61
C ALA A 16 -1.27 20.86 4.87
N PRO A 17 -0.93 21.94 5.60
CA PRO A 17 -0.23 23.09 5.04
C PRO A 17 1.12 22.72 4.40
N VAL A 18 1.40 23.24 3.20
CA VAL A 18 2.68 23.01 2.50
C VAL A 18 3.89 23.50 3.31
N ARG A 19 3.71 24.48 4.21
CA ARG A 19 4.77 24.92 5.13
C ARG A 19 5.20 23.82 6.10
N ASP A 20 4.29 22.95 6.52
CA ASP A 20 4.59 21.86 7.46
C ASP A 20 5.36 20.75 6.75
N ILE A 21 5.01 20.49 5.48
CA ILE A 21 5.76 19.63 4.57
C ILE A 21 7.17 20.19 4.33
N ALA A 22 7.28 21.49 4.06
CA ALA A 22 8.57 22.15 3.82
C ALA A 22 9.47 22.08 5.06
N ALA A 23 8.90 22.33 6.25
CA ALA A 23 9.59 22.19 7.52
C ALA A 23 10.06 20.74 7.77
N ALA A 24 9.19 19.75 7.58
CA ALA A 24 9.53 18.33 7.73
C ALA A 24 10.59 17.88 6.72
N ALA A 25 10.58 18.45 5.51
CA ALA A 25 11.56 18.15 4.46
C ALA A 25 12.88 18.94 4.60
N GLY A 26 12.98 19.90 5.54
CA GLY A 26 14.15 20.76 5.70
C GLY A 26 14.39 21.71 4.51
N VAL A 27 13.34 22.09 3.78
CA VAL A 27 13.43 22.95 2.58
C VAL A 27 12.52 24.17 2.70
N GLY A 28 12.76 25.18 1.86
CA GLY A 28 11.84 26.30 1.73
C GLY A 28 10.57 25.95 0.93
N VAL A 29 9.45 26.59 1.26
CA VAL A 29 8.17 26.44 0.51
C VAL A 29 8.33 26.75 -0.99
N GLY A 30 9.15 27.74 -1.34
CA GLY A 30 9.46 28.04 -2.74
C GLY A 30 10.18 26.90 -3.47
N THR A 31 10.92 26.04 -2.75
CA THR A 31 11.52 24.84 -3.35
C THR A 31 10.46 23.78 -3.61
N ILE A 32 9.45 23.62 -2.74
CA ILE A 32 8.32 22.72 -3.00
C ILE A 32 7.59 23.16 -4.29
N TYR A 33 7.17 24.42 -4.39
CA TYR A 33 6.41 24.91 -5.55
C TYR A 33 7.23 24.99 -6.85
N ARG A 34 8.56 25.04 -6.77
CA ARG A 34 9.42 24.89 -7.95
C ARG A 34 9.38 23.47 -8.54
N HIS A 35 9.23 22.44 -7.69
CA HIS A 35 9.13 21.04 -8.14
C HIS A 35 7.68 20.63 -8.42
N PHE A 36 6.74 21.19 -7.66
CA PHE A 36 5.32 20.87 -7.70
C PHE A 36 4.53 22.18 -7.81
N PRO A 37 4.34 22.71 -9.03
CA PRO A 37 3.71 24.01 -9.26
C PRO A 37 2.34 24.14 -8.60
N THR A 38 1.58 23.03 -8.55
CA THR A 38 0.31 22.95 -7.87
C THR A 38 0.32 21.96 -6.70
N ARG A 39 -0.65 22.12 -5.81
CA ARG A 39 -0.90 21.14 -4.74
C ARG A 39 -1.25 19.76 -5.28
N ALA A 40 -2.03 19.72 -6.38
CA ALA A 40 -2.37 18.47 -7.06
C ALA A 40 -1.10 17.75 -7.55
N ASP A 41 -0.13 18.49 -8.11
CA ASP A 41 1.15 17.90 -8.56
C ASP A 41 1.91 17.26 -7.40
N LEU A 42 1.95 17.91 -6.23
CA LEU A 42 2.59 17.36 -5.03
C LEU A 42 1.88 16.08 -4.56
N ILE A 43 0.54 16.11 -4.53
CA ILE A 43 -0.30 14.97 -4.12
C ILE A 43 -0.09 13.78 -5.07
N ILE A 44 -0.09 14.02 -6.37
CA ILE A 44 0.18 13.00 -7.41
C ILE A 44 1.59 12.44 -7.25
N ALA A 45 2.59 13.29 -7.01
CA ALA A 45 3.97 12.86 -6.83
C ALA A 45 4.15 12.01 -5.58
N VAL A 46 3.52 12.39 -4.45
CA VAL A 46 3.53 11.60 -3.22
C VAL A 46 2.84 10.25 -3.43
N TYR A 47 1.71 10.23 -4.12
CA TYR A 47 1.01 8.99 -4.45
C TYR A 47 1.89 8.03 -5.26
N ARG A 48 2.49 8.51 -6.35
CA ARG A 48 3.38 7.69 -7.19
C ARG A 48 4.58 7.19 -6.40
N HIS A 49 5.17 8.06 -5.59
CA HIS A 49 6.28 7.70 -4.70
C HIS A 49 5.92 6.57 -3.73
N GLN A 50 4.74 6.61 -3.11
CA GLN A 50 4.30 5.54 -2.21
C GLN A 50 3.99 4.24 -2.95
N VAL A 51 3.40 4.31 -4.15
CA VAL A 51 3.19 3.14 -5.01
C VAL A 51 4.52 2.50 -5.39
N ASP A 52 5.48 3.30 -5.84
CA ASP A 52 6.82 2.80 -6.19
C ASP A 52 7.53 2.21 -4.98
N ALA A 53 7.46 2.86 -3.81
CA ALA A 53 8.05 2.31 -2.58
C ALA A 53 7.46 0.93 -2.22
N CYS A 54 6.14 0.75 -2.35
CA CYS A 54 5.51 -0.55 -2.15
C CYS A 54 5.93 -1.57 -3.23
N ALA A 55 6.09 -1.14 -4.48
CA ALA A 55 6.50 -2.01 -5.57
C ALA A 55 7.94 -2.53 -5.37
N GLU A 56 8.87 -1.64 -4.98
CA GLU A 56 10.27 -2.01 -4.73
C GLU A 56 10.44 -2.84 -3.44
N ALA A 57 9.55 -2.68 -2.45
CA ALA A 57 9.61 -3.44 -1.21
C ALA A 57 9.41 -4.96 -1.42
N GLY A 58 8.53 -5.38 -2.34
CA GLY A 58 8.22 -6.80 -2.52
C GLY A 58 9.44 -7.67 -2.88
N PRO A 59 10.19 -7.34 -3.96
CA PRO A 59 11.42 -8.05 -4.29
C PRO A 59 12.49 -7.98 -3.19
N ALA A 60 12.61 -6.83 -2.51
CA ALA A 60 13.56 -6.66 -1.42
C ALA A 60 13.24 -7.57 -0.21
N LEU A 61 11.95 -7.70 0.13
CA LEU A 61 11.47 -8.56 1.22
C LEU A 61 11.73 -10.05 0.90
N LEU A 62 11.52 -10.48 -0.35
CA LEU A 62 11.88 -11.84 -0.77
C LEU A 62 13.38 -12.10 -0.70
N ALA A 63 14.21 -11.11 -1.03
CA ALA A 63 15.66 -11.22 -0.96
C ALA A 63 16.21 -11.16 0.48
N GLY A 64 15.45 -10.61 1.42
CA GLY A 64 15.86 -10.35 2.81
C GLY A 64 15.99 -11.58 3.72
N GLY A 65 15.68 -12.78 3.21
CA GLY A 65 15.87 -14.05 3.95
C GLY A 65 14.72 -14.49 4.85
N ALA A 66 13.59 -13.76 4.83
CA ALA A 66 12.33 -14.24 5.42
C ALA A 66 11.71 -15.35 4.55
N THR A 67 10.76 -16.11 5.11
CA THR A 67 9.98 -17.04 4.28
C THR A 67 9.08 -16.25 3.32
N PRO A 68 8.77 -16.76 2.11
CA PRO A 68 7.91 -16.03 1.17
C PRO A 68 6.53 -15.63 1.74
N HIS A 69 5.93 -16.44 2.63
CA HIS A 69 4.69 -16.03 3.31
C HIS A 69 4.91 -14.86 4.27
N ALA A 70 6.03 -14.85 5.00
CA ALA A 70 6.38 -13.73 5.87
C ALA A 70 6.62 -12.45 5.04
N ALA A 71 7.36 -12.55 3.93
CA ALA A 71 7.56 -11.44 2.99
C ALA A 71 6.23 -10.91 2.42
N LEU A 72 5.29 -11.80 2.08
CA LEU A 72 3.94 -11.40 1.67
C LEU A 72 3.21 -10.64 2.79
N GLY A 73 3.28 -11.12 4.03
CA GLY A 73 2.66 -10.46 5.18
C GLY A 73 3.23 -9.06 5.43
N GLU A 74 4.55 -8.91 5.38
CA GLU A 74 5.22 -7.61 5.53
C GLU A 74 4.87 -6.65 4.39
N TRP A 75 4.87 -7.14 3.14
CA TRP A 75 4.47 -6.33 1.99
C TRP A 75 3.01 -5.89 2.08
N VAL A 76 2.11 -6.77 2.52
CA VAL A 76 0.69 -6.44 2.73
C VAL A 76 0.52 -5.40 3.84
N ALA A 77 1.33 -5.43 4.90
CA ALA A 77 1.30 -4.39 5.93
C ALA A 77 1.64 -3.00 5.35
N LEU A 78 2.68 -2.91 4.51
CA LEU A 78 3.03 -1.67 3.79
C LEU A 78 1.89 -1.22 2.87
N PHE A 79 1.26 -2.18 2.17
CA PHE A 79 0.13 -1.89 1.31
C PHE A 79 -1.09 -1.37 2.08
N VAL A 80 -1.39 -1.93 3.26
CA VAL A 80 -2.47 -1.43 4.13
C VAL A 80 -2.16 -0.02 4.64
N ASP A 81 -0.91 0.24 5.06
CA ASP A 81 -0.51 1.58 5.50
C ASP A 81 -0.68 2.61 4.37
N PHE A 82 -0.33 2.24 3.13
CA PHE A 82 -0.63 3.04 1.96
C PHE A 82 -2.13 3.29 1.76
N LEU A 83 -2.97 2.25 1.87
CA LEU A 83 -4.42 2.36 1.66
C LEU A 83 -5.12 3.23 2.71
N VAL A 84 -4.73 3.10 3.98
CA VAL A 84 -5.27 3.94 5.07
C VAL A 84 -4.90 5.41 4.80
N THR A 85 -3.66 5.68 4.40
CA THR A 85 -3.21 7.04 4.04
C THR A 85 -3.97 7.64 2.84
N LYS A 86 -4.57 6.81 1.98
CA LYS A 86 -5.20 7.19 0.71
C LYS A 86 -6.63 7.73 0.83
N HIS A 87 -7.34 7.53 1.94
CA HIS A 87 -8.76 7.95 2.00
C HIS A 87 -8.96 9.46 1.87
N GLY A 88 -7.97 10.28 2.21
CA GLY A 88 -7.96 11.72 1.88
C GLY A 88 -7.68 12.03 0.40
N LEU A 89 -6.91 11.18 -0.30
CA LEU A 89 -6.42 11.42 -1.66
C LEU A 89 -7.53 11.32 -2.73
N ALA A 90 -8.47 10.39 -2.53
CA ALA A 90 -9.61 10.18 -3.44
C ALA A 90 -10.60 11.37 -3.43
N ALA A 91 -10.67 12.12 -2.32
CA ALA A 91 -11.50 13.31 -2.20
C ALA A 91 -10.92 14.51 -2.97
N VAL A 92 -9.58 14.61 -3.05
CA VAL A 92 -8.90 15.72 -3.76
C VAL A 92 -8.87 15.52 -5.27
N LEU A 93 -8.86 14.27 -5.74
CA LEU A 93 -8.81 13.92 -7.15
C LEU A 93 -10.20 13.81 -7.82
N HIS A 94 -11.28 13.98 -7.06
CA HIS A 94 -12.66 13.77 -7.54
C HIS A 94 -13.09 14.72 -8.67
N SER A 95 -12.35 15.81 -8.91
CA SER A 95 -12.64 16.76 -9.99
C SER A 95 -12.02 16.41 -11.35
N ASP A 96 -11.16 15.39 -11.44
CA ASP A 96 -10.49 14.93 -12.68
C ASP A 96 -10.54 13.40 -12.79
N GLU A 97 -11.63 12.90 -13.38
CA GLU A 97 -11.89 11.47 -13.57
C GLU A 97 -10.80 10.79 -14.41
N ALA A 98 -10.32 11.45 -15.47
CA ALA A 98 -9.26 10.92 -16.33
C ALA A 98 -7.91 10.82 -15.59
N GLY A 99 -7.58 11.82 -14.78
CA GLY A 99 -6.41 11.79 -13.90
C GLY A 99 -6.49 10.68 -12.86
N PHE A 100 -7.67 10.47 -12.27
CA PHE A 100 -7.90 9.38 -11.32
C PHE A 100 -7.74 8.00 -11.96
N ASP A 101 -8.31 7.78 -13.14
CA ASP A 101 -8.19 6.52 -13.89
C ASP A 101 -6.74 6.22 -14.24
N ALA A 102 -5.97 7.22 -14.67
CA ALA A 102 -4.54 7.06 -14.96
C ALA A 102 -3.73 6.65 -13.71
N LEU A 103 -4.07 7.21 -12.54
CA LEU A 103 -3.43 6.84 -11.27
C LEU A 103 -3.87 5.46 -10.77
N HIS A 104 -5.11 5.06 -11.06
CA HIS A 104 -5.61 3.72 -10.77
C HIS A 104 -4.90 2.67 -11.64
N ALA A 105 -4.80 2.91 -12.96
CA ALA A 105 -4.07 2.05 -13.87
C ALA A 105 -2.60 1.90 -13.46
N TYR A 106 -1.91 3.01 -13.20
CA TYR A 106 -0.52 3.00 -12.72
C TYR A 106 -0.34 2.20 -11.42
N PHE A 107 -1.29 2.34 -10.48
CA PHE A 107 -1.28 1.56 -9.24
C PHE A 107 -1.39 0.05 -9.49
N LEU A 108 -2.29 -0.37 -10.38
CA LEU A 108 -2.45 -1.78 -10.72
C LEU A 108 -1.21 -2.33 -11.44
N ASP A 109 -0.71 -1.59 -12.43
CA ASP A 109 0.45 -1.97 -13.23
C ASP A 109 1.72 -2.16 -12.37
N ARG A 110 1.87 -1.38 -11.30
CA ARG A 110 3.04 -1.46 -10.41
C ARG A 110 2.90 -2.53 -9.33
N LEU A 111 1.71 -2.70 -8.73
CA LEU A 111 1.58 -3.51 -7.52
C LEU A 111 1.00 -4.90 -7.74
N VAL A 112 0.14 -5.10 -8.74
CA VAL A 112 -0.40 -6.44 -9.04
C VAL A 112 0.71 -7.44 -9.38
N PRO A 113 1.70 -7.10 -10.23
CA PRO A 113 2.79 -8.03 -10.52
C PRO A 113 3.62 -8.41 -9.28
N VAL A 114 3.83 -7.45 -8.36
CA VAL A 114 4.59 -7.67 -7.12
C VAL A 114 3.84 -8.61 -6.18
N CYS A 115 2.55 -8.38 -5.97
CA CYS A 115 1.69 -9.30 -5.22
C CYS A 115 1.69 -10.71 -5.84
N GLY A 116 1.63 -10.80 -7.16
CA GLY A 116 1.70 -12.07 -7.90
C GLY A 116 3.00 -12.82 -7.65
N GLN A 117 4.15 -12.13 -7.69
CA GLN A 117 5.46 -12.73 -7.40
C GLN A 117 5.56 -13.26 -5.97
N LEU A 118 5.05 -12.50 -4.98
CA LEU A 118 5.03 -12.92 -3.58
C LEU A 118 4.14 -14.15 -3.37
N LEU A 119 2.95 -14.17 -3.96
CA LEU A 119 2.04 -15.31 -3.92
C LEU A 119 2.65 -16.54 -4.57
N GLU A 120 3.26 -16.39 -5.74
CA GLU A 120 3.89 -17.51 -6.45
C GLU A 120 5.07 -18.08 -5.67
N ALA A 121 5.92 -17.22 -5.09
CA ALA A 121 7.02 -17.66 -4.23
C ALA A 121 6.50 -18.45 -3.00
N ALA A 122 5.43 -17.98 -2.37
CA ALA A 122 4.80 -18.68 -1.25
C ALA A 122 4.14 -20.01 -1.65
N ARG A 123 3.59 -20.12 -2.86
CA ARG A 123 3.06 -21.37 -3.41
C ARG A 123 4.18 -22.36 -3.72
N ALA A 124 5.24 -21.89 -4.38
CA ALA A 124 6.40 -22.71 -4.73
C ALA A 124 7.10 -23.26 -3.47
N ALA A 125 7.12 -22.49 -2.38
CA ALA A 125 7.60 -22.94 -1.07
C ALA A 125 6.62 -23.86 -0.31
N GLY A 126 5.39 -24.05 -0.81
CA GLY A 126 4.34 -24.85 -0.16
C GLY A 126 3.74 -24.21 1.10
N GLU A 127 3.99 -22.92 1.32
CA GLU A 127 3.51 -22.19 2.52
C GLU A 127 2.03 -21.80 2.41
N ILE A 128 1.52 -21.63 1.18
CA ILE A 128 0.11 -21.38 0.88
C ILE A 128 -0.45 -22.40 -0.11
N ARG A 129 -1.73 -22.74 0.03
CA ARG A 129 -2.45 -23.62 -0.91
C ARG A 129 -3.47 -22.87 -1.79
N SER A 130 -3.85 -21.66 -1.37
CA SER A 130 -4.83 -20.86 -2.09
C SER A 130 -4.37 -20.57 -3.53
N ASP A 131 -5.34 -20.60 -4.44
CA ASP A 131 -5.19 -20.18 -5.83
C ASP A 131 -5.68 -18.76 -6.09
N ILE A 132 -5.82 -17.97 -5.03
CA ILE A 132 -6.28 -16.59 -5.12
C ILE A 132 -5.40 -15.78 -6.08
N ASP A 133 -6.08 -15.09 -6.99
CA ASP A 133 -5.46 -14.16 -7.90
C ASP A 133 -4.97 -12.90 -7.14
N ALA A 134 -3.84 -12.35 -7.59
CA ALA A 134 -3.21 -11.20 -6.96
C ALA A 134 -4.12 -9.96 -6.94
N TYR A 135 -4.81 -9.67 -8.05
CA TYR A 135 -5.75 -8.56 -8.12
C TYR A 135 -6.95 -8.80 -7.21
N ALA A 136 -7.47 -10.02 -7.15
CA ALA A 136 -8.57 -10.37 -6.24
C ALA A 136 -8.19 -10.19 -4.76
N LEU A 137 -6.99 -10.64 -4.36
CA LEU A 137 -6.48 -10.44 -3.00
C LEU A 137 -6.33 -8.95 -2.67
N MET A 138 -5.67 -8.18 -3.55
CA MET A 138 -5.49 -6.75 -3.35
C MET A 138 -6.81 -5.98 -3.29
N ARG A 139 -7.79 -6.33 -4.15
CA ARG A 139 -9.14 -5.77 -4.10
C ARG A 139 -9.83 -6.12 -2.78
N GLY A 140 -9.68 -7.34 -2.27
CA GLY A 140 -10.20 -7.76 -0.97
C GLY A 140 -9.62 -6.91 0.17
N ILE A 141 -8.29 -6.77 0.22
CA ILE A 141 -7.58 -5.93 1.19
C ILE A 141 -8.05 -4.47 1.09
N GLY A 142 -8.16 -3.94 -0.14
CA GLY A 142 -8.68 -2.61 -0.41
C GLY A 142 -10.05 -2.39 0.21
N ASN A 143 -10.99 -3.31 0.01
CA ASN A 143 -12.33 -3.24 0.61
C ASN A 143 -12.31 -3.33 2.14
N LEU A 144 -11.43 -4.17 2.71
CA LEU A 144 -11.26 -4.24 4.17
C LEU A 144 -10.72 -2.94 4.76
N CYS A 145 -10.00 -2.12 4.00
CA CYS A 145 -9.49 -0.84 4.49
C CYS A 145 -10.53 0.30 4.41
N ILE A 146 -11.64 0.12 3.70
CA ILE A 146 -12.68 1.15 3.55
C ILE A 146 -13.34 1.43 4.90
N GLY A 147 -13.43 2.72 5.25
CA GLY A 147 -14.16 3.17 6.44
C GLY A 147 -13.47 2.89 7.78
N ALA A 148 -12.20 2.43 7.76
CA ALA A 148 -11.45 2.14 8.97
C ALA A 148 -11.25 3.35 9.89
N GLU A 149 -11.23 4.55 9.32
CA GLU A 149 -11.12 5.80 10.08
C GLU A 149 -12.43 6.21 10.77
N SER A 150 -13.56 5.64 10.34
CA SER A 150 -14.91 6.05 10.77
C SER A 150 -15.48 5.22 11.93
N ASP A 151 -14.96 4.02 12.18
CA ASP A 151 -15.35 3.17 13.32
C ASP A 151 -14.11 2.78 14.14
N PRO A 152 -13.91 3.36 15.34
CA PRO A 152 -12.79 3.03 16.21
C PRO A 152 -12.73 1.55 16.66
N ARG A 153 -13.81 0.78 16.49
CA ARG A 153 -13.84 -0.65 16.80
C ARG A 153 -13.44 -1.52 15.61
N TYR A 154 -13.32 -0.93 14.42
CA TYR A 154 -12.96 -1.66 13.20
C TYR A 154 -11.46 -1.58 12.95
N ASP A 155 -10.78 -2.71 13.15
CA ASP A 155 -9.34 -2.84 12.91
C ASP A 155 -9.09 -3.54 11.57
N ALA A 156 -8.95 -2.74 10.51
CA ALA A 156 -8.65 -3.24 9.17
C ALA A 156 -7.33 -4.00 9.12
N ARG A 157 -6.30 -3.55 9.85
CA ARG A 157 -5.00 -4.24 9.90
C ARG A 157 -5.18 -5.65 10.44
N ARG A 158 -5.93 -5.80 11.53
CA ARG A 158 -6.20 -7.11 12.12
C ARG A 158 -6.96 -8.05 11.18
N LEU A 159 -7.96 -7.54 10.46
CA LEU A 159 -8.70 -8.37 9.49
C LEU A 159 -7.84 -8.79 8.31
N VAL A 160 -6.97 -7.91 7.83
CA VAL A 160 -6.02 -8.23 6.76
C VAL A 160 -4.97 -9.24 7.23
N GLU A 161 -4.44 -9.12 8.46
CA GLU A 161 -3.56 -10.14 9.06
C GLU A 161 -4.23 -11.53 9.06
N LEU A 162 -5.49 -11.60 9.48
CA LEU A 162 -6.26 -12.85 9.49
C LEU A 162 -6.48 -13.40 8.07
N LEU A 163 -6.74 -12.53 7.09
CA LEU A 163 -6.86 -12.92 5.69
C LEU A 163 -5.56 -13.56 5.18
N ILE A 164 -4.40 -12.93 5.43
CA ILE A 164 -3.10 -13.44 5.01
C ILE A 164 -2.71 -14.71 5.76
N ALA A 165 -3.03 -14.80 7.06
CA ALA A 165 -2.85 -16.03 7.83
C ALA A 165 -3.71 -17.18 7.30
N GLY A 166 -4.93 -16.88 6.84
CA GLY A 166 -5.86 -17.85 6.26
C GLY A 166 -5.42 -18.44 4.92
N LEU A 167 -4.45 -17.81 4.22
CA LEU A 167 -3.85 -18.39 3.01
C LEU A 167 -2.98 -19.62 3.30
N ARG A 168 -2.51 -19.76 4.54
CA ARG A 168 -1.66 -20.89 4.95
C ARG A 168 -2.41 -22.20 4.88
N SER A 169 -1.71 -23.26 4.47
CA SER A 169 -2.25 -24.61 4.58
C SER A 169 -2.47 -24.97 6.06
N PRO A 170 -3.66 -25.46 6.46
CA PRO A 170 -3.75 -26.19 7.72
C PRO A 170 -2.76 -27.35 7.62
N ARG A 171 -1.82 -27.45 8.56
CA ARG A 171 -1.01 -28.66 8.70
C ARG A 171 -1.99 -29.80 8.91
N HIS A 172 -2.30 -30.57 7.87
CA HIS A 172 -2.94 -31.86 8.07
C HIS A 172 -1.90 -32.67 8.86
N PRO A 173 -2.18 -33.12 10.09
CA PRO A 173 -1.34 -34.12 10.70
C PRO A 173 -1.32 -35.28 9.70
N LEU A 174 -0.13 -35.73 9.32
CA LEU A 174 0.01 -37.00 8.61
C LEU A 174 -0.61 -38.05 9.52
N THR A 175 -1.86 -38.43 9.24
CA THR A 175 -2.48 -39.59 9.85
C THR A 175 -1.69 -40.77 9.33
N GLY A 176 -0.72 -41.20 10.14
CA GLY A 176 0.17 -42.28 9.80
C GLY A 176 -0.57 -43.61 9.76
N ARG A 177 -0.16 -44.41 8.75
CA ARG A 177 -0.32 -45.85 8.56
C ARG A 177 -1.70 -46.39 8.22
#